data_AF-A0A1H6E0M3-F1
#
_entry.id   AF-A0A1H6E0M3-F1
#
_cell.length_a   1.000
_cell.length_b   1.000
_cell.length_c   1.000
_cell.angle_alpha   90.00
_cell.angle_beta   90.00
_cell.angle_gamma   90.00
#
_symmetry.space_group_name_H-M   'P 1'
#
loop_
_entity.id
_entity.type
_entity.pdbx_description
1 polymer ?
#
loop_
_entity_poly.entity_id
_entity_poly.type
_entity_poly.pdbx_seq_one_letter_code
_entity_poly.pdbx_strand_id
1 'polypeptide(L)'
;MADVDGKDAGGPQDDGGPRMFMALPGPDEDGTSGFIRSVADVVRVIGLDVDSAPAPGGCPQVQGVRRALRELCRGGVVLPAGAFDVLVAAAVRDPNPSFNRGFVEPALNAFGRRRLRAALLDVLTSGPDLERAGAARAWYWSALPLRMPRVVAEGPAVAPEPDDPSVLAREWNELALREFVRNEHLDVRRCILPLLRLRHSSYPPELHELVDQAVAIARNHPDDYLRHRVEIQAGP
;
A
#
# COMPACT_ATOMS: atom_id res chain seq x y z
N MET A 1 -13.60 -57.00 31.66
CA MET A 1 -13.37 -57.14 30.21
C MET A 1 -14.50 -56.38 29.55
N ALA A 2 -14.19 -55.13 29.17
CA ALA A 2 -14.86 -54.14 28.29
C ALA A 2 -16.39 -54.05 28.23
N ASP A 3 -17.01 -52.88 28.08
CA ASP A 3 -16.75 -51.48 28.39
C ASP A 3 -18.10 -50.77 28.18
N VAL A 4 -18.36 -49.72 28.94
CA VAL A 4 -19.65 -49.02 29.02
C VAL A 4 -19.73 -47.89 27.98
N ASP A 5 -20.92 -47.74 27.40
CA ASP A 5 -21.57 -46.52 26.88
C ASP A 5 -20.84 -45.16 27.00
N GLY A 6 -20.89 -44.36 25.94
CA GLY A 6 -20.44 -42.97 26.00
C GLY A 6 -20.55 -42.20 24.68
N LYS A 7 -21.71 -41.61 24.45
CA LYS A 7 -22.01 -40.61 23.43
C LYS A 7 -21.40 -39.24 23.81
N ASP A 8 -20.92 -38.50 22.80
CA ASP A 8 -20.60 -37.06 22.72
C ASP A 8 -19.13 -36.70 22.47
N ALA A 9 -18.89 -36.02 21.35
CA ALA A 9 -18.36 -34.64 21.30
C ALA A 9 -18.01 -34.30 19.84
N GLY A 10 -18.81 -33.41 19.25
CA GLY A 10 -18.49 -32.77 17.98
C GLY A 10 -17.20 -31.97 18.11
N GLY A 11 -16.19 -32.35 17.33
CA GLY A 11 -15.02 -31.52 17.11
C GLY A 11 -15.37 -30.39 16.14
N PRO A 12 -14.94 -29.15 16.39
CA PRO A 12 -15.12 -28.09 15.41
C PRO A 12 -14.26 -28.42 14.18
N GLN A 13 -14.93 -28.64 13.06
CA GLN A 13 -14.31 -28.62 11.74
C GLN A 13 -13.72 -27.22 11.54
N ASP A 14 -12.40 -27.16 11.49
CA ASP A 14 -11.63 -26.00 11.07
C ASP A 14 -11.90 -25.75 9.59
N ASP A 15 -12.98 -25.03 9.33
CA ASP A 15 -13.38 -24.60 8.00
C ASP A 15 -12.43 -23.46 7.61
N GLY A 16 -11.35 -23.85 6.90
CA GLY A 16 -10.36 -22.98 6.29
C GLY A 16 -10.97 -22.08 5.21
N GLY A 17 -11.85 -21.18 5.62
CA GLY A 17 -12.48 -20.18 4.78
C GLY A 17 -11.43 -19.19 4.24
N PRO A 18 -11.62 -18.70 3.00
CA PRO A 18 -10.68 -17.78 2.38
C PRO A 18 -10.53 -16.52 3.25
N ARG A 19 -9.28 -16.20 3.61
CA ARG A 19 -8.87 -14.96 4.27
C ARG A 19 -9.50 -13.77 3.55
N MET A 20 -10.60 -13.25 4.09
CA MET A 20 -11.30 -12.12 3.52
C MET A 20 -10.46 -10.87 3.81
N PHE A 21 -9.61 -10.48 2.85
CA PHE A 21 -8.93 -9.20 2.87
C PHE A 21 -10.00 -8.11 2.80
N MET A 22 -10.38 -7.55 3.96
CA MET A 22 -11.25 -6.38 4.02
C MET A 22 -10.58 -5.25 3.24
N ALA A 23 -11.25 -4.78 2.18
CA ALA A 23 -10.80 -3.64 1.40
C ALA A 23 -10.69 -2.42 2.31
N LEU A 24 -9.56 -1.72 2.23
CA LEU A 24 -9.35 -0.46 2.92
C LEU A 24 -10.39 0.57 2.38
N PRO A 25 -11.04 1.37 3.26
CA PRO A 25 -12.08 2.32 2.85
C PRO A 25 -11.52 3.45 1.97
N GLY A 26 -12.38 3.99 1.10
CA GLY A 26 -12.05 5.08 0.16
C GLY A 26 -12.28 6.50 0.78
N PRO A 27 -11.54 7.53 0.33
CA PRO A 27 -11.55 8.89 0.89
C PRO A 27 -12.65 9.82 0.33
N ASP A 28 -12.80 10.99 0.96
CA ASP A 28 -13.75 12.09 0.67
C ASP A 28 -13.46 12.89 -0.64
N GLU A 29 -14.47 13.67 -1.08
CA GLU A 29 -14.59 14.29 -2.42
C GLU A 29 -13.43 15.20 -2.86
N ASP A 30 -12.75 15.92 -1.95
CA ASP A 30 -11.65 16.86 -2.27
C ASP A 30 -10.38 16.17 -2.82
N GLY A 31 -10.14 14.90 -2.45
CA GLY A 31 -9.01 14.11 -2.95
C GLY A 31 -9.15 13.73 -4.44
N THR A 32 -10.38 13.72 -4.95
CA THR A 32 -10.70 13.25 -6.30
C THR A 32 -10.11 14.16 -7.37
N SER A 33 -10.18 15.49 -7.19
CA SER A 33 -9.65 16.46 -8.16
C SER A 33 -8.12 16.37 -8.30
N GLY A 34 -7.40 16.21 -7.18
CA GLY A 34 -5.95 16.03 -7.18
C GLY A 34 -5.51 14.70 -7.80
N PHE A 35 -6.30 13.64 -7.57
CA PHE A 35 -6.08 12.34 -8.20
C PHE A 35 -6.29 12.39 -9.72
N ILE A 36 -7.40 12.95 -10.20
CA ILE A 36 -7.69 13.06 -11.63
C ILE A 36 -6.59 13.86 -12.35
N ARG A 37 -6.09 14.95 -11.74
CA ARG A 37 -4.95 15.69 -12.28
C ARG A 37 -3.69 14.81 -12.38
N SER A 38 -3.38 14.04 -11.33
CA SER A 38 -2.21 13.14 -11.33
C SER A 38 -2.34 12.07 -12.42
N VAL A 39 -3.54 11.54 -12.65
CA VAL A 39 -3.82 10.58 -13.73
C VAL A 39 -3.64 11.23 -15.11
N ALA A 40 -4.09 12.48 -15.30
CA ALA A 40 -3.87 13.20 -16.55
C ALA A 40 -2.37 13.46 -16.82
N ASP A 41 -1.60 13.76 -15.78
CA ASP A 41 -0.14 13.91 -15.89
C ASP A 41 0.55 12.59 -16.28
N VAL A 42 0.07 11.44 -15.78
CA VAL A 42 0.55 10.12 -16.22
C VAL A 42 0.34 9.95 -17.73
N VAL A 43 -0.86 10.26 -18.25
CA VAL A 43 -1.15 10.17 -19.69
C VAL A 43 -0.21 11.07 -20.50
N ARG A 44 -0.07 12.33 -20.09
CA ARG A 44 0.73 13.34 -20.79
C ARG A 44 2.21 13.00 -20.81
N VAL A 45 2.77 12.59 -19.67
CA VAL A 45 4.22 12.35 -19.52
C VAL A 45 4.63 11.01 -20.13
N ILE A 46 3.83 9.96 -19.97
CA ILE A 46 4.16 8.64 -20.52
C ILE A 46 3.75 8.53 -22.00
N GLY A 47 2.85 9.41 -22.47
CA GLY A 47 2.33 9.38 -23.85
C GLY A 47 1.36 8.22 -24.05
N LEU A 48 0.49 7.96 -23.08
CA LEU A 48 -0.50 6.88 -23.18
C LEU A 48 -1.58 7.24 -24.20
N ASP A 49 -1.85 6.30 -25.10
CA ASP A 49 -3.05 6.35 -25.94
C ASP A 49 -4.21 5.74 -25.14
N VAL A 50 -5.22 6.54 -24.83
CA VAL A 50 -6.33 6.14 -23.96
C VAL A 50 -7.63 6.38 -24.72
N ASP A 51 -8.18 5.30 -25.29
CA ASP A 51 -9.51 5.33 -25.88
C ASP A 51 -10.55 5.78 -24.84
N SER A 52 -11.35 6.78 -25.21
CA SER A 52 -12.40 7.39 -24.36
C SER A 52 -13.60 6.47 -24.06
N ALA A 53 -13.54 5.17 -24.38
CA ALA A 53 -14.68 4.28 -24.25
C ALA A 53 -14.99 3.96 -22.77
N PRO A 54 -16.25 4.15 -22.31
CA PRO A 54 -16.55 4.01 -20.89
C PRO A 54 -16.63 2.55 -20.45
N ALA A 55 -15.88 2.19 -19.40
CA ALA A 55 -16.06 0.95 -18.64
C ALA A 55 -17.01 1.17 -17.44
N PRO A 56 -17.77 0.16 -17.00
CA PRO A 56 -18.65 0.29 -15.84
C PRO A 56 -17.87 0.24 -14.51
N GLY A 57 -18.09 1.24 -13.65
CA GLY A 57 -17.59 1.28 -12.26
C GLY A 57 -16.25 2.00 -12.09
N GLY A 58 -16.30 3.30 -11.78
CA GLY A 58 -15.17 4.21 -11.64
C GLY A 58 -15.25 5.35 -12.66
N CYS A 59 -14.43 6.39 -12.50
CA CYS A 59 -14.31 7.43 -13.53
C CYS A 59 -13.74 6.73 -14.78
N PRO A 60 -14.51 6.57 -15.89
CA PRO A 60 -14.15 5.62 -16.96
C PRO A 60 -12.78 5.89 -17.59
N GLN A 61 -12.37 7.17 -17.57
CA GLN A 61 -11.07 7.63 -17.98
C GLN A 61 -9.93 7.02 -17.15
N VAL A 62 -10.06 6.93 -15.83
CA VAL A 62 -9.00 6.39 -14.94
C VAL A 62 -8.77 4.90 -15.19
N GLN A 63 -9.84 4.13 -15.39
CA GLN A 63 -9.69 2.70 -15.71
C GLN A 63 -9.08 2.49 -17.09
N GLY A 64 -9.43 3.35 -18.07
CA GLY A 64 -8.76 3.41 -19.37
C GLY A 64 -7.26 3.62 -19.24
N VAL A 65 -6.84 4.62 -18.46
CA VAL A 65 -5.41 4.90 -18.19
C VAL A 65 -4.71 3.70 -17.57
N ARG A 66 -5.28 3.10 -16.52
CA ARG A 66 -4.66 1.93 -15.87
C ARG A 66 -4.53 0.74 -16.81
N ARG A 67 -5.53 0.52 -17.69
CA ARG A 67 -5.47 -0.53 -18.71
C ARG A 67 -4.38 -0.25 -19.73
N ALA A 68 -4.35 0.96 -20.31
CA ALA A 68 -3.36 1.38 -21.29
C ALA A 68 -1.94 1.26 -20.72
N LEU A 69 -1.71 1.74 -19.49
CA LEU A 69 -0.43 1.62 -18.80
C LEU A 69 -0.03 0.14 -18.59
N ARG A 70 -0.97 -0.70 -18.16
CA ARG A 70 -0.72 -2.14 -17.99
C ARG A 70 -0.35 -2.81 -19.31
N GLU A 71 -1.05 -2.50 -20.39
CA GLU A 71 -0.81 -3.06 -21.72
C GLU A 71 0.55 -2.62 -22.27
N LEU A 72 0.88 -1.33 -22.13
CA LEU A 72 2.19 -0.79 -22.47
C LEU A 72 3.31 -1.51 -21.71
N CYS A 73 3.17 -1.65 -20.38
CA CYS A 73 4.16 -2.34 -19.56
C CYS A 73 4.29 -3.83 -19.90
N ARG A 74 3.20 -4.51 -20.29
CA ARG A 74 3.24 -5.91 -20.74
C ARG A 74 3.99 -6.09 -22.07
N GLY A 75 3.91 -5.10 -22.96
CA GLY A 75 4.68 -5.06 -24.20
C GLY A 75 6.19 -4.86 -23.97
N GLY A 76 6.58 -4.32 -22.81
CA GLY A 76 7.91 -3.82 -22.55
C GLY A 76 8.04 -2.37 -23.02
N VAL A 77 8.57 -1.51 -22.16
CA VAL A 77 8.61 -0.07 -22.42
C VAL A 77 9.81 0.57 -21.72
N VAL A 78 10.36 1.59 -22.36
CA VAL A 78 11.29 2.54 -21.72
C VAL A 78 10.47 3.73 -21.25
N LEU A 79 10.34 3.90 -19.94
CA LEU A 79 9.60 5.02 -19.34
C LEU A 79 10.49 6.27 -19.29
N PRO A 80 9.98 7.45 -19.65
CA PRO A 80 10.76 8.69 -19.55
C PRO A 80 11.12 8.99 -18.10
N ALA A 81 12.23 9.71 -17.86
CA ALA A 81 12.69 10.00 -16.50
C ALA A 81 11.63 10.71 -15.64
N GLY A 82 10.83 11.59 -16.23
CA GLY A 82 9.71 12.28 -15.56
C GLY A 82 8.51 11.39 -15.21
N ALA A 83 8.47 10.15 -15.70
CA ALA A 83 7.39 9.21 -15.38
C ALA A 83 7.38 8.82 -13.90
N PHE A 84 8.55 8.85 -13.22
CA PHE A 84 8.64 8.48 -11.81
C PHE A 84 7.71 9.32 -10.93
N ASP A 85 7.81 10.65 -11.03
CA ASP A 85 7.09 11.56 -10.13
C ASP A 85 5.57 11.48 -10.36
N VAL A 86 5.13 11.38 -11.62
CA VAL A 86 3.70 11.27 -11.94
C VAL A 86 3.12 9.92 -11.52
N LEU A 87 3.89 8.83 -11.60
CA LEU A 87 3.46 7.51 -11.13
C LEU A 87 3.35 7.47 -9.61
N VAL A 88 4.32 8.04 -8.88
CA VAL A 88 4.27 8.14 -7.41
C VAL A 88 3.08 9.01 -6.97
N ALA A 89 2.91 10.18 -7.59
CA ALA A 89 1.79 11.08 -7.34
C ALA A 89 0.44 10.40 -7.56
N ALA A 90 0.26 9.69 -8.68
CA ALA A 90 -0.96 8.95 -8.98
C ALA A 90 -1.19 7.80 -8.00
N ALA A 91 -0.14 7.07 -7.60
CA ALA A 91 -0.24 5.99 -6.62
C ALA A 91 -0.66 6.46 -5.22
N VAL A 92 -0.11 7.59 -4.77
CA VAL A 92 -0.41 8.17 -3.46
C VAL A 92 -1.84 8.72 -3.44
N ARG A 93 -2.22 9.49 -4.46
CA ARG A 93 -3.53 10.15 -4.49
C ARG A 93 -4.69 9.22 -4.89
N ASP A 94 -4.39 7.99 -5.27
CA ASP A 94 -5.43 7.02 -5.63
C ASP A 94 -6.37 6.76 -4.44
N PRO A 95 -7.68 7.00 -4.61
CA PRO A 95 -8.66 6.73 -3.57
C PRO A 95 -8.87 5.23 -3.36
N ASN A 96 -8.48 4.38 -4.32
CA ASN A 96 -8.67 2.94 -4.23
C ASN A 96 -7.35 2.21 -3.86
N PRO A 97 -7.24 1.66 -2.65
CA PRO A 97 -6.06 0.94 -2.15
C PRO A 97 -5.64 -0.27 -2.98
N SER A 98 -6.59 -0.90 -3.67
CA SER A 98 -6.32 -2.09 -4.48
C SER A 98 -5.82 -1.73 -5.88
N PHE A 99 -6.16 -0.54 -6.37
CA PHE A 99 -5.85 -0.14 -7.75
C PHE A 99 -4.63 0.77 -7.88
N ASN A 100 -4.18 1.39 -6.79
CA ASN A 100 -2.94 2.19 -6.80
C ASN A 100 -1.70 1.37 -7.21
N ARG A 101 -1.75 0.04 -7.02
CA ARG A 101 -0.78 -0.94 -7.54
C ARG A 101 -0.49 -0.74 -9.03
N GLY A 102 -1.48 -0.32 -9.82
CA GLY A 102 -1.33 -0.08 -11.25
C GLY A 102 -0.30 1.01 -11.60
N PHE A 103 -0.03 1.93 -10.67
CA PHE A 103 1.01 2.95 -10.82
C PHE A 103 2.30 2.57 -10.06
N VAL A 104 2.17 1.86 -8.93
CA VAL A 104 3.31 1.37 -8.14
C VAL A 104 4.17 0.38 -8.92
N GLU A 105 3.57 -0.61 -9.59
CA GLU A 105 4.34 -1.66 -10.28
C GLU A 105 5.22 -1.10 -11.41
N PRO A 106 4.73 -0.26 -12.33
CA PRO A 106 5.58 0.37 -13.34
C PRO A 106 6.72 1.18 -12.72
N ALA A 107 6.45 1.97 -11.66
CA ALA A 107 7.46 2.75 -10.99
C ALA A 107 8.55 1.86 -10.36
N LEU A 108 8.11 0.79 -9.70
CA LEU A 108 8.98 -0.18 -9.04
C LEU A 108 9.89 -0.91 -10.03
N ASN A 109 9.36 -1.34 -11.18
CA ASN A 109 10.15 -2.08 -12.20
C ASN A 109 11.09 -1.15 -12.99
N ALA A 110 10.65 0.05 -13.35
CA ALA A 110 11.48 0.99 -14.14
C ALA A 110 12.57 1.67 -13.31
N PHE A 111 12.23 2.14 -12.10
CA PHE A 111 13.07 3.06 -11.33
C PHE A 111 13.66 2.44 -10.05
N GLY A 112 13.28 1.21 -9.74
CA GLY A 112 13.82 0.45 -8.61
C GLY A 112 13.14 0.71 -7.27
N ARG A 113 13.27 -0.27 -6.38
CA ARG A 113 12.58 -0.32 -5.09
C ARG A 113 13.06 0.74 -4.11
N ARG A 114 14.36 0.98 -4.02
CA ARG A 114 14.95 1.98 -3.11
C ARG A 114 14.42 3.37 -3.41
N ARG A 115 14.42 3.78 -4.68
CA ARG A 115 13.94 5.11 -5.10
C ARG A 115 12.46 5.30 -4.81
N LEU A 116 11.63 4.32 -5.16
CA LEU A 116 10.20 4.35 -4.85
C LEU A 116 9.95 4.46 -3.33
N ARG A 117 10.59 3.60 -2.53
CA ARG A 117 10.41 3.58 -1.08
C ARG A 117 10.90 4.86 -0.40
N ALA A 118 12.00 5.44 -0.87
CA ALA A 118 12.47 6.73 -0.39
C ALA A 118 11.44 7.84 -0.64
N ALA A 119 10.83 7.88 -1.84
CA ALA A 119 9.78 8.84 -2.15
C ALA A 119 8.52 8.64 -1.27
N LEU A 120 8.11 7.39 -1.03
CA LEU A 120 6.96 7.11 -0.15
C LEU A 120 7.24 7.48 1.31
N LEU A 121 8.48 7.32 1.78
CA LEU A 121 8.92 7.76 3.12
C LEU A 121 8.89 9.29 3.25
N ASP A 122 9.32 10.01 2.22
CA ASP A 122 9.24 11.46 2.20
C ASP A 122 7.79 11.91 2.31
N VAL A 123 6.89 11.35 1.49
CA VAL A 123 5.45 11.65 1.55
C VAL A 123 4.83 11.31 2.91
N LEU A 124 5.19 10.17 3.52
CA LEU A 124 4.73 9.81 4.87
C LEU A 124 5.14 10.88 5.91
N THR A 125 6.31 11.49 5.73
CA THR A 125 6.89 12.42 6.71
C THR A 125 6.39 13.85 6.51
N SER A 126 6.29 14.31 5.26
CA SER A 126 6.07 15.72 4.90
C SER A 126 4.70 16.00 4.27
N GLY A 127 4.03 14.97 3.73
CA GLY A 127 2.75 15.12 3.03
C GLY A 127 1.59 15.46 3.96
N PRO A 128 0.47 15.97 3.42
CA PRO A 128 -0.80 16.07 4.15
C PRO A 128 -1.39 14.69 4.45
N ASP A 129 -2.32 14.60 5.41
CA ASP A 129 -2.81 13.33 5.95
C ASP A 129 -3.34 12.35 4.89
N LEU A 130 -4.10 12.83 3.90
CA LEU A 130 -4.59 11.97 2.81
C LEU A 130 -3.47 11.41 1.95
N GLU A 131 -2.39 12.17 1.75
CA GLU A 131 -1.21 11.70 1.02
C GLU A 131 -0.37 10.75 1.88
N ARG A 132 -0.26 10.97 3.19
CA ARG A 132 0.38 10.01 4.12
C ARG A 132 -0.35 8.66 4.11
N ALA A 133 -1.68 8.69 4.18
CA ALA A 133 -2.50 7.49 4.05
C ALA A 133 -2.28 6.81 2.68
N GLY A 134 -2.22 7.60 1.61
CA GLY A 134 -1.88 7.16 0.26
C GLY A 134 -0.51 6.49 0.15
N ALA A 135 0.51 7.07 0.78
CA ALA A 135 1.85 6.52 0.83
C ALA A 135 1.88 5.18 1.55
N ALA A 136 1.15 5.02 2.65
CA ALA A 136 0.99 3.73 3.33
C ALA A 136 0.33 2.68 2.42
N ARG A 137 -0.75 3.03 1.70
CA ARG A 137 -1.37 2.14 0.71
C ARG A 137 -0.38 1.74 -0.40
N ALA A 138 0.42 2.68 -0.90
CA ALA A 138 1.41 2.41 -1.95
C ALA A 138 2.59 1.56 -1.43
N TRP A 139 3.00 1.78 -0.17
CA TRP A 139 4.09 1.05 0.46
C TRP A 139 3.81 -0.44 0.52
N TYR A 140 2.57 -0.84 0.82
CA TYR A 140 2.15 -2.25 0.81
C TYR A 140 2.53 -2.97 -0.49
N TRP A 141 2.29 -2.33 -1.63
CA TRP A 141 2.61 -2.88 -2.95
C TRP A 141 4.09 -2.78 -3.31
N SER A 142 4.84 -1.91 -2.63
CA SER A 142 6.30 -1.79 -2.79
C SER A 142 7.07 -2.99 -2.23
N ALA A 143 6.42 -4.01 -1.68
CA ALA A 143 7.03 -5.29 -1.27
C ALA A 143 6.82 -6.40 -2.31
N LEU A 144 6.06 -6.16 -3.38
CA LEU A 144 5.83 -7.15 -4.43
C LEU A 144 7.12 -7.49 -5.18
N PRO A 145 7.33 -8.75 -5.61
CA PRO A 145 8.42 -9.11 -6.51
C PRO A 145 8.37 -8.33 -7.82
N LEU A 146 9.54 -8.05 -8.40
CA LEU A 146 9.63 -7.48 -9.75
C LEU A 146 9.11 -8.49 -10.79
N ARG A 147 8.03 -8.15 -11.48
CA ARG A 147 7.34 -9.04 -12.45
C ARG A 147 7.34 -8.51 -13.88
N MET A 148 7.94 -7.34 -14.12
CA MET A 148 7.95 -6.67 -15.42
C MET A 148 9.41 -6.30 -15.83
N PRO A 149 10.29 -7.29 -16.07
CA PRO A 149 11.71 -7.03 -16.33
C PRO A 149 11.98 -6.25 -17.63
N ARG A 150 10.98 -6.09 -18.51
CA ARG A 150 11.07 -5.32 -19.75
C ARG A 150 10.59 -3.87 -19.59
N VAL A 151 10.21 -3.47 -18.39
CA VAL A 151 9.83 -2.09 -18.05
C VAL A 151 11.05 -1.45 -17.41
N VAL A 152 11.69 -0.53 -18.13
CA VAL A 152 12.94 0.11 -17.72
C VAL A 152 12.80 1.63 -17.77
N ALA A 153 13.59 2.37 -17.00
CA ALA A 153 13.64 3.82 -17.10
C ALA A 153 14.60 4.30 -18.20
N GLU A 154 14.30 5.44 -18.79
CA GLU A 154 15.23 6.21 -19.62
C GLU A 154 16.40 6.72 -18.75
N GLY A 155 17.63 6.51 -19.22
CA GLY A 155 18.83 6.94 -18.51
C GLY A 155 20.02 6.02 -18.79
N PRO A 156 21.19 6.33 -18.21
CA PRO A 156 22.34 5.44 -18.31
C PRO A 156 22.00 4.07 -17.72
N ALA A 157 22.44 3.00 -18.36
CA ALA A 157 22.29 1.65 -17.87
C ALA A 157 23.08 1.49 -16.56
N VAL A 158 22.44 1.81 -15.44
CA VAL A 158 22.94 1.45 -14.11
C VAL A 158 22.62 -0.02 -13.91
N ALA A 159 23.57 -0.77 -13.36
CA ALA A 159 23.31 -2.16 -12.99
C ALA A 159 22.05 -2.19 -12.09
N PRO A 160 21.05 -3.03 -12.40
CA PRO A 160 19.84 -3.08 -11.61
C PRO A 160 20.22 -3.39 -10.15
N GLU A 161 19.77 -2.55 -9.21
CA GLU A 161 19.96 -2.83 -7.79
C GLU A 161 19.38 -4.21 -7.47
N PRO A 162 20.00 -4.97 -6.55
CA PRO A 162 19.44 -6.23 -6.09
C PRO A 162 18.00 -6.02 -5.63
N ASP A 163 17.11 -6.95 -6.01
CA ASP A 163 15.72 -6.89 -5.59
C ASP A 163 15.58 -7.29 -4.12
N ASP A 164 15.82 -6.34 -3.21
CA ASP A 164 15.74 -6.53 -1.77
C ASP A 164 14.43 -5.94 -1.20
N PRO A 165 13.42 -6.76 -0.88
CA PRO A 165 12.16 -6.28 -0.29
C PRO A 165 12.32 -5.75 1.14
N SER A 166 13.50 -5.86 1.77
CA SER A 166 13.79 -5.28 3.09
C SER A 166 14.36 -3.86 3.02
N VAL A 167 14.68 -3.34 1.83
CA VAL A 167 15.27 -2.01 1.66
C VAL A 167 14.39 -0.92 2.29
N LEU A 168 14.96 -0.11 3.19
CA LEU A 168 14.24 0.93 3.93
C LEU A 168 13.09 0.44 4.85
N ALA A 169 12.97 -0.87 5.09
CA ALA A 169 11.87 -1.40 5.90
C ALA A 169 11.97 -1.01 7.38
N ARG A 170 13.18 -0.87 7.90
CA ARG A 170 13.42 -0.44 9.28
C ARG A 170 13.01 1.03 9.45
N GLU A 171 13.50 1.89 8.57
CA GLU A 171 13.18 3.32 8.53
C GLU A 171 11.67 3.55 8.42
N TRP A 172 10.99 2.78 7.56
CA TRP A 172 9.54 2.78 7.47
C TRP A 172 8.87 2.39 8.78
N ASN A 173 9.27 1.27 9.40
CA ASN A 173 8.65 0.82 10.63
C ASN A 173 8.76 1.87 11.74
N GLU A 174 9.92 2.51 11.89
CA GLU A 174 10.17 3.54 12.90
C GLU A 174 9.33 4.80 12.63
N LEU A 175 9.34 5.31 11.40
CA LEU A 175 8.59 6.52 11.03
C LEU A 175 7.09 6.30 11.06
N ALA A 176 6.59 5.17 10.54
CA ALA A 176 5.19 4.83 10.55
C ALA A 176 4.65 4.61 11.97
N LEU A 177 5.44 4.03 12.88
CA LEU A 177 5.05 3.89 14.28
C LEU A 177 4.87 5.26 14.95
N ARG A 178 5.85 6.14 14.78
CA ARG A 178 5.78 7.53 15.28
C ARG A 178 4.59 8.27 14.66
N GLU A 179 4.36 8.09 13.36
CA GLU A 179 3.23 8.69 12.63
C GLU A 179 1.90 8.22 13.20
N PHE A 180 1.72 6.92 13.40
CA PHE A 180 0.48 6.36 13.93
C PHE A 180 0.12 6.92 15.31
N VAL A 181 1.11 7.05 16.18
CA VAL A 181 0.91 7.59 17.53
C VAL A 181 0.58 9.08 17.48
N ARG A 182 1.32 9.87 16.69
CA ARG A 182 1.18 11.35 16.67
C ARG A 182 -0.03 11.85 15.87
N ASN A 183 -0.49 11.09 14.89
CA ASN A 183 -1.51 11.53 13.94
C ASN A 183 -2.88 10.93 14.27
N GLU A 184 -3.87 11.79 14.51
CA GLU A 184 -5.25 11.38 14.85
C GLU A 184 -6.14 11.16 13.63
N HIS A 185 -5.68 11.52 12.44
CA HIS A 185 -6.45 11.37 11.21
C HIS A 185 -6.79 9.89 10.95
N LEU A 186 -8.08 9.60 10.82
CA LEU A 186 -8.59 8.23 10.76
C LEU A 186 -8.00 7.43 9.60
N ASP A 187 -7.94 8.00 8.39
CA ASP A 187 -7.40 7.29 7.23
C ASP A 187 -5.91 6.96 7.35
N VAL A 188 -5.14 7.85 7.99
CA VAL A 188 -3.71 7.62 8.25
C VAL A 188 -3.56 6.41 9.17
N ARG A 189 -4.29 6.40 10.28
CA ARG A 189 -4.28 5.28 11.24
C ARG A 189 -4.72 3.97 10.60
N ARG A 190 -5.82 3.99 9.83
CA ARG A 190 -6.34 2.79 9.14
C ARG A 190 -5.37 2.23 8.11
N CYS A 191 -4.63 3.09 7.41
CA CYS A 191 -3.67 2.65 6.39
C CYS A 191 -2.32 2.21 6.99
N ILE A 192 -1.88 2.82 8.09
CA ILE A 192 -0.60 2.51 8.72
C ILE A 192 -0.67 1.27 9.60
N LEU A 193 -1.71 1.13 10.45
CA LEU A 193 -1.80 0.05 11.45
C LEU A 193 -1.54 -1.35 10.87
N PRO A 194 -2.12 -1.75 9.71
CA PRO A 194 -1.88 -3.07 9.12
C PRO A 194 -0.42 -3.33 8.71
N LEU A 195 0.38 -2.27 8.57
CA LEU A 195 1.79 -2.34 8.16
C LEU A 195 2.76 -2.32 9.35
N LEU A 196 2.27 -2.01 10.55
CA LEU A 196 3.10 -2.00 11.75
C LEU A 196 3.35 -3.39 12.32
N ARG A 197 4.55 -3.60 12.85
CA ARG A 197 4.92 -4.81 13.58
C ARG A 197 4.74 -4.59 15.08
N LEU A 198 3.55 -4.82 15.63
CA LEU A 198 3.23 -4.51 17.03
C LEU A 198 3.85 -5.51 18.04
N ARG A 199 5.17 -5.64 18.01
CA ARG A 199 5.98 -6.48 18.91
C ARG A 199 7.27 -5.73 19.22
N HIS A 200 7.64 -5.66 20.50
CA HIS A 200 8.86 -5.00 20.95
C HIS A 200 10.12 -5.52 20.24
N SER A 201 10.21 -6.82 19.96
CA SER A 201 11.35 -7.42 19.24
C SER A 201 11.57 -6.93 17.82
N SER A 202 10.59 -6.22 17.23
CA SER A 202 10.71 -5.61 15.90
C SER A 202 11.30 -4.21 15.93
N TYR A 203 11.56 -3.65 17.12
CA TYR A 203 11.98 -2.27 17.32
C TYR A 203 13.13 -2.17 18.34
N PRO A 204 13.97 -1.12 18.23
CA PRO A 204 14.95 -0.82 19.26
C PRO A 204 14.26 -0.40 20.59
N PRO A 205 14.93 -0.58 21.75
CA PRO A 205 14.32 -0.39 23.08
C PRO A 205 13.65 0.97 23.27
N GLU A 206 14.23 2.04 22.73
CA GLU A 206 13.72 3.41 22.82
C GLU A 206 12.36 3.62 22.13
N LEU A 207 11.87 2.66 21.34
CA LEU A 207 10.55 2.71 20.71
C LEU A 207 9.54 1.76 21.35
N HIS A 208 9.91 0.96 22.37
CA HIS A 208 9.00 -0.02 22.97
C HIS A 208 7.77 0.66 23.60
N GLU A 209 7.94 1.81 24.26
CA GLU A 209 6.83 2.60 24.78
C GLU A 209 5.88 3.08 23.67
N LEU A 210 6.40 3.42 22.48
CA LEU A 210 5.56 3.81 21.34
C LEU A 210 4.78 2.63 20.78
N VAL A 211 5.31 1.41 20.85
CA VAL A 211 4.56 0.20 20.49
C VAL A 211 3.37 0.02 21.44
N ASP A 212 3.59 0.16 22.75
CA ASP A 212 2.53 0.04 23.74
C ASP A 212 1.45 1.12 23.56
N GLN A 213 1.88 2.36 23.30
CA GLN A 213 0.97 3.46 22.98
C GLN A 213 0.17 3.19 21.70
N ALA A 214 0.79 2.69 20.64
CA ALA A 214 0.10 2.36 19.39
C ALA A 214 -0.98 1.27 19.63
N VAL A 215 -0.66 0.23 20.41
CA VAL A 215 -1.63 -0.80 20.79
C VAL A 215 -2.78 -0.21 21.60
N ALA A 216 -2.48 0.60 22.62
CA ALA A 216 -3.50 1.24 23.45
C ALA A 216 -4.42 2.19 22.65
N ILE A 217 -3.86 2.99 21.74
CA ILE A 217 -4.62 3.88 20.84
C ILE A 217 -5.57 3.06 19.98
N ALA A 218 -5.08 1.98 19.34
CA ALA A 218 -5.91 1.18 18.45
C ALA A 218 -7.03 0.45 19.20
N ARG A 219 -6.76 -0.12 20.39
CA ARG A 219 -7.74 -0.85 21.21
C ARG A 219 -8.86 0.04 21.74
N ASN A 220 -8.53 1.27 22.12
CA ASN A 220 -9.50 2.23 22.67
C ASN A 220 -10.11 3.14 21.60
N HIS A 221 -9.79 2.95 20.32
CA HIS A 221 -10.29 3.81 19.26
C HIS A 221 -11.80 3.62 19.07
N PRO A 222 -12.59 4.68 18.81
CA PRO A 222 -14.00 4.54 18.43
C PRO A 222 -14.22 3.77 17.10
N ASP A 223 -13.16 3.55 16.32
CA ASP A 223 -13.25 2.88 15.02
C ASP A 223 -13.12 1.36 15.16
N ASP A 224 -14.14 0.63 14.75
CA ASP A 224 -14.22 -0.83 14.84
C ASP A 224 -13.09 -1.52 14.07
N TYR A 225 -12.70 -0.96 12.92
CA TYR A 225 -11.62 -1.52 12.12
C TYR A 225 -10.30 -1.48 12.90
N LEU A 226 -9.92 -0.32 13.47
CA LEU A 226 -8.68 -0.21 14.23
C LEU A 226 -8.65 -1.18 15.42
N ARG A 227 -9.74 -1.27 16.19
CA ARG A 227 -9.85 -2.21 17.32
C ARG A 227 -9.68 -3.65 16.85
N HIS A 228 -10.38 -4.06 15.79
CA HIS A 228 -10.28 -5.41 15.28
C HIS A 228 -8.89 -5.74 14.73
N ARG A 229 -8.25 -4.81 14.00
CA ARG A 229 -6.93 -5.02 13.40
C ARG A 229 -5.83 -5.19 14.44
N VAL A 230 -5.86 -4.42 15.53
CA VAL A 230 -4.82 -4.55 16.56
C VAL A 230 -4.86 -5.91 17.25
N GLU A 231 -6.04 -6.48 17.52
CA GLU A 231 -6.13 -7.81 18.15
C GLU A 231 -5.55 -8.92 17.26
N ILE A 232 -5.69 -8.79 15.94
CA ILE A 232 -5.05 -9.73 14.99
C ILE A 232 -3.52 -9.67 15.08
N GLN A 233 -2.95 -8.49 15.34
CA GLN A 233 -1.51 -8.24 15.27
C GLN A 233 -0.79 -8.44 16.61
N ALA A 234 -1.40 -7.97 17.71
CA ALA A 234 -0.84 -8.00 19.05
C ALA A 234 -1.35 -9.18 19.90
N GLY A 235 -2.42 -9.87 19.47
CA GLY A 235 -3.18 -10.79 20.30
C GLY A 235 -4.20 -10.06 21.19
N PRO A 236 -5.15 -10.77 21.82
CA PRO A 236 -6.10 -10.22 22.78
C PRO A 236 -5.43 -9.68 24.06
#